data_AF-A0A7X2Z1S2-F1
#
_entry.id   AF-A0A7X2Z1S2-F1
#
_cell.length_a   1.000
_cell.length_b   1.000
_cell.length_c   1.000
_cell.angle_alpha   90.00
_cell.angle_beta   90.00
_cell.angle_gamma   90.00
#
_symmetry.space_group_name_H-M   'P 1'
#
loop_
_entity.id
_entity.type
_entity.pdbx_description
1 polymer ?
#
loop_
_entity_poly.entity_id
_entity_poly.type
_entity_poly.pdbx_seq_one_letter_code
_entity_poly.pdbx_strand_id
1 'polypeptide(L)'
;MFTFYKETNLEQWISSMLLENRIFTPADLYDLECIAEAFDVKLLFSDSPSFSDNELRVIFIDKRASDARARTVFFHELCHVLRHAGDQRYMPELFEQAQEFEAEAFVLYATMPFYMFSQLELPDRKWDALHLVSETFNVTLDLAEQRLEQIYRREMNGSLAAERRSQELTNHRKNRQPTWSPETQRILKQLNRQLLAKGMPGYRDKGLL
;
A
#
# COMPACT_ATOMS: atom_id res chain seq x y z
N MET A 1 -3.84 2.08 14.29
CA MET A 1 -3.88 0.67 13.82
C MET A 1 -3.13 0.62 12.49
N PHE A 2 -2.43 -0.45 12.12
CA PHE A 2 -1.60 -0.59 10.90
C PHE A 2 -0.24 0.17 10.90
N THR A 3 0.69 -0.22 11.77
CA THR A 3 2.00 0.46 11.90
C THR A 3 3.01 -0.02 10.85
N PHE A 4 2.85 -1.24 10.36
CA PHE A 4 3.81 -1.89 9.48
C PHE A 4 3.36 -1.98 8.02
N TYR A 5 2.14 -1.55 7.74
CA TYR A 5 1.57 -1.50 6.41
C TYR A 5 2.35 -0.52 5.55
N LYS A 6 2.63 -0.93 4.32
CA LYS A 6 3.26 -0.10 3.30
C LYS A 6 2.46 -0.20 2.02
N GLU A 7 1.99 0.95 1.55
CA GLU A 7 1.34 1.07 0.26
C GLU A 7 2.31 0.68 -0.86
N THR A 8 1.79 -0.05 -1.84
CA THR A 8 2.47 -0.31 -3.11
C THR A 8 2.60 0.98 -3.93
N ASN A 9 3.41 0.95 -5.00
CA ASN A 9 3.52 2.10 -5.90
C ASN A 9 2.17 2.47 -6.55
N LEU A 10 1.36 1.46 -6.90
CA LEU A 10 0.02 1.69 -7.45
C LEU A 10 -0.89 2.37 -6.42
N GLU A 11 -0.87 1.92 -5.16
CA GLU A 11 -1.63 2.57 -4.09
C GLU A 11 -1.20 4.01 -3.86
N GLN A 12 0.11 4.28 -3.78
CA GLN A 12 0.60 5.64 -3.58
C GLN A 12 0.20 6.56 -4.74
N TRP A 13 0.23 6.05 -5.97
CA TRP A 13 -0.23 6.78 -7.14
C TRP A 13 -1.74 7.06 -7.06
N ILE A 14 -2.56 6.07 -6.71
CA ILE A 14 -4.02 6.23 -6.55
C ILE A 14 -4.31 7.22 -5.42
N SER A 15 -3.67 7.06 -4.25
CA SER A 15 -3.81 7.95 -3.10
C SER A 15 -3.49 9.40 -3.49
N SER A 16 -2.37 9.64 -4.17
CA SER A 16 -1.98 10.98 -4.62
C SER A 16 -3.01 11.56 -5.58
N MET A 17 -3.41 10.76 -6.57
CA MET A 17 -4.38 11.13 -7.59
C MET A 17 -5.74 11.50 -6.98
N LEU A 18 -6.25 10.74 -6.00
CA LEU A 18 -7.52 11.03 -5.33
C LEU A 18 -7.43 12.32 -4.48
N LEU A 19 -6.34 12.46 -3.72
CA LEU A 19 -6.12 13.64 -2.88
C LEU A 19 -5.98 14.93 -3.69
N GLU A 20 -5.28 14.88 -4.83
CA GLU A 20 -5.15 16.00 -5.76
C GLU A 20 -6.52 16.44 -6.33
N ASN A 21 -7.43 15.48 -6.52
CA ASN A 21 -8.80 15.70 -6.97
C ASN A 21 -9.80 15.94 -5.83
N ARG A 22 -9.30 16.25 -4.63
CA ARG A 22 -10.10 16.61 -3.45
C ARG A 22 -11.06 15.53 -2.96
N ILE A 23 -10.73 14.27 -3.22
CA ILE A 23 -11.43 13.11 -2.69
C ILE A 23 -10.70 12.74 -1.39
N PHE A 24 -11.30 13.05 -0.24
CA PHE A 24 -10.64 12.95 1.07
C PHE A 24 -11.28 11.92 2.00
N THR A 25 -12.57 11.67 1.83
CA THR A 25 -13.40 10.86 2.72
C THR A 25 -14.15 9.78 1.94
N PRO A 26 -14.58 8.68 2.59
CA PRO A 26 -15.35 7.64 1.91
C PRO A 26 -16.62 8.16 1.22
N ALA A 27 -17.27 9.17 1.79
CA ALA A 27 -18.46 9.79 1.20
C ALA A 27 -18.17 10.48 -0.14
N ASP A 28 -16.96 11.02 -0.34
CA ASP A 28 -16.56 11.62 -1.61
C ASP A 28 -16.48 10.58 -2.74
N LEU A 29 -16.34 9.29 -2.38
CA LEU A 29 -16.33 8.19 -3.35
C LEU A 29 -17.75 7.80 -3.81
N TYR A 30 -18.82 8.30 -3.18
CA TYR A 30 -20.17 7.79 -3.44
C TYR A 30 -20.74 8.26 -4.79
N ASP A 31 -20.39 9.46 -5.23
CA ASP A 31 -20.87 10.07 -6.46
C ASP A 31 -19.90 9.81 -7.63
N LEU A 32 -20.26 8.85 -8.48
CA LEU A 32 -19.43 8.47 -9.63
C LEU A 32 -19.37 9.57 -10.70
N GLU A 33 -20.39 10.41 -10.83
CA GLU A 33 -20.41 11.51 -11.80
C GLU A 33 -19.42 12.59 -11.39
N CYS A 34 -19.42 12.97 -10.10
CA CYS A 34 -18.42 13.91 -9.56
C CYS A 34 -16.99 13.40 -9.73
N ILE A 35 -16.76 12.10 -9.49
CA ILE A 35 -15.44 11.49 -9.65
C ILE A 35 -15.03 11.53 -11.12
N ALA A 36 -15.91 11.12 -12.03
CA ALA A 36 -15.62 11.14 -13.47
C ALA A 36 -15.29 12.56 -13.96
N GLU A 37 -16.07 13.56 -13.54
CA GLU A 37 -15.83 14.97 -13.85
C GLU A 37 -14.47 15.45 -13.33
N ALA A 38 -14.11 15.11 -12.09
CA ALA A 38 -12.81 15.46 -11.51
C ALA A 38 -11.64 14.91 -12.35
N PHE A 39 -11.83 13.76 -12.97
CA PHE A 39 -10.84 13.15 -13.86
C PHE A 39 -10.96 13.56 -15.33
N ASP A 40 -11.82 14.51 -15.70
CA ASP A 40 -12.10 14.85 -17.10
C ASP A 40 -12.46 13.59 -17.92
N VAL A 41 -13.34 12.77 -17.35
CA VAL A 41 -13.88 11.55 -17.94
C VAL A 41 -15.38 11.69 -18.05
N LYS A 42 -15.92 11.44 -19.24
CA LYS A 42 -17.37 11.46 -19.46
C LYS A 42 -17.98 10.14 -18.99
N LEU A 43 -18.98 10.21 -18.11
CA LEU A 43 -19.73 9.05 -17.66
C LEU A 43 -21.08 8.97 -18.39
N LEU A 44 -21.42 7.79 -18.93
CA LEU A 44 -22.67 7.53 -19.63
C LEU A 44 -23.28 6.21 -19.14
N PHE A 45 -24.61 6.19 -19.00
CA PHE A 45 -25.36 4.98 -18.68
C PHE A 45 -26.10 4.47 -19.92
N SER A 46 -26.00 3.17 -20.20
CA SER A 46 -26.58 2.57 -21.41
C SER A 46 -27.19 1.18 -21.13
N ASP A 47 -27.94 0.63 -22.10
CA ASP A 47 -28.47 -0.74 -22.06
C ASP A 47 -27.46 -1.82 -22.50
N SER A 48 -26.23 -1.40 -22.79
CA SER A 48 -25.16 -2.26 -23.28
C SER A 48 -24.22 -2.68 -22.14
N PRO A 49 -23.44 -3.77 -22.34
CA PRO A 49 -22.34 -4.09 -21.43
C PRO A 49 -21.44 -2.88 -21.20
N SER A 50 -20.91 -2.77 -19.98
CA SER A 50 -20.02 -1.66 -19.62
C SER A 50 -18.68 -1.79 -20.32
N PHE A 51 -18.09 -0.65 -20.70
CA PHE A 51 -16.78 -0.54 -21.32
C PHE A 51 -16.29 0.91 -21.26
N SER A 52 -15.02 1.12 -21.59
CA SER A 52 -14.43 2.45 -21.75
C SER A 52 -13.84 2.64 -23.14
N ASP A 53 -13.79 3.90 -23.56
CA ASP A 53 -12.96 4.36 -24.67
C ASP A 53 -11.92 5.34 -24.11
N ASN A 54 -10.66 4.88 -24.11
CA ASN A 54 -9.55 5.58 -23.49
C ASN A 54 -9.16 6.85 -24.27
N GLU A 55 -9.34 6.86 -25.60
CA GLU A 55 -9.00 8.01 -26.44
C GLU A 55 -10.02 9.14 -26.25
N LEU A 56 -11.30 8.79 -26.20
CA LEU A 56 -12.40 9.73 -25.98
C LEU A 56 -12.65 10.04 -24.50
N ARG A 57 -11.91 9.39 -23.60
CA ARG A 57 -12.05 9.50 -22.13
C ARG A 57 -13.51 9.37 -21.71
N VAL A 58 -14.15 8.28 -22.11
CA VAL A 58 -15.56 8.03 -21.81
C VAL A 58 -15.74 6.63 -21.23
N ILE A 59 -16.57 6.54 -20.19
CA ILE A 59 -16.96 5.29 -19.54
C ILE A 59 -18.45 5.08 -19.75
N PHE A 60 -18.80 3.91 -20.24
CA PHE A 60 -20.17 3.43 -20.36
C PHE A 60 -20.46 2.41 -19.26
N ILE A 61 -21.50 2.64 -18.46
CA ILE A 61 -21.98 1.72 -17.43
C ILE A 61 -23.31 1.11 -17.87
N ASP A 62 -23.48 -0.19 -17.62
CA ASP A 62 -24.75 -0.88 -17.85
C ASP A 62 -25.75 -0.43 -16.81
N LYS A 63 -26.81 0.27 -17.25
CA LYS A 63 -27.84 0.84 -16.38
C LYS A 63 -28.67 -0.21 -15.63
N ARG A 64 -28.52 -1.48 -15.98
CA ARG A 64 -29.19 -2.62 -15.32
C ARG A 64 -28.35 -3.23 -14.21
N ALA A 65 -27.08 -2.83 -14.08
CA ALA A 65 -26.23 -3.27 -12.98
C ALA A 65 -26.75 -2.73 -11.65
N SER A 66 -26.58 -3.51 -10.57
CA SER A 66 -26.79 -2.99 -9.22
C SER A 66 -25.77 -1.89 -8.91
N ASP A 67 -26.10 -0.96 -8.01
CA ASP A 67 -25.22 0.16 -7.65
C ASP A 67 -23.82 -0.30 -7.24
N ALA A 68 -23.73 -1.36 -6.43
CA ALA A 68 -22.45 -1.93 -6.01
C ALA A 68 -21.65 -2.50 -7.19
N ARG A 69 -22.31 -3.15 -8.15
CA ARG A 69 -21.64 -3.68 -9.35
C ARG A 69 -21.23 -2.54 -10.29
N ALA A 70 -22.10 -1.57 -10.50
CA ALA A 70 -21.83 -0.38 -11.31
C ALA A 70 -20.60 0.38 -10.78
N ARG A 71 -20.47 0.52 -9.46
CA ARG A 71 -19.31 1.11 -8.79
C ARG A 71 -18.02 0.33 -9.06
N THR A 72 -18.04 -0.99 -8.85
CA THR A 72 -16.87 -1.85 -9.13
C THR A 72 -16.42 -1.72 -10.59
N VAL A 73 -17.38 -1.76 -11.52
CA VAL A 73 -17.10 -1.63 -12.95
C VAL A 73 -16.58 -0.23 -13.27
N PHE A 74 -17.17 0.83 -12.72
CA PHE A 74 -16.70 2.20 -12.92
C PHE A 74 -15.22 2.38 -12.56
N PHE A 75 -14.78 1.91 -11.38
CA PHE A 75 -13.37 2.05 -11.00
C PHE A 75 -12.45 1.17 -11.84
N HIS A 76 -12.93 0.03 -12.34
CA HIS A 76 -12.18 -0.81 -13.28
C HIS A 76 -11.99 -0.07 -14.62
N GLU A 77 -13.06 0.43 -15.22
CA GLU A 77 -13.01 1.23 -16.47
C GLU A 77 -12.20 2.53 -16.30
N LEU A 78 -12.28 3.16 -15.13
CA LEU A 78 -11.46 4.34 -14.82
C LEU A 78 -9.97 4.01 -14.83
N CYS A 79 -9.57 2.81 -14.39
CA CYS A 79 -8.19 2.36 -14.53
C CYS A 79 -7.77 2.31 -16.00
N HIS A 80 -8.60 1.75 -16.87
CA HIS A 80 -8.31 1.71 -18.31
C HIS A 80 -8.11 3.11 -18.88
N VAL A 81 -9.04 4.03 -18.62
CA VAL A 81 -8.96 5.41 -19.13
C VAL A 81 -7.73 6.15 -18.61
N LEU A 82 -7.37 5.97 -17.33
CA LEU A 82 -6.28 6.74 -16.72
C LEU A 82 -4.89 6.14 -16.94
N ARG A 83 -4.78 4.83 -17.15
CA ARG A 83 -3.48 4.13 -17.08
C ARG A 83 -3.16 3.28 -18.30
N HIS A 84 -4.16 2.83 -19.04
CA HIS A 84 -3.95 1.87 -20.11
C HIS A 84 -4.02 2.54 -21.49
N ALA A 85 -3.27 1.97 -22.43
CA ALA A 85 -3.23 2.43 -23.80
C ALA A 85 -3.20 1.24 -24.75
N GLY A 86 -3.59 1.49 -26.00
CA GLY A 86 -3.71 0.48 -27.04
C GLY A 86 -5.10 -0.15 -27.08
N ASP A 87 -5.32 -0.95 -28.12
CA ASP A 87 -6.57 -1.65 -28.37
C ASP A 87 -6.41 -3.12 -27.98
N GLN A 88 -7.12 -3.56 -26.94
CA GLN A 88 -7.05 -4.92 -26.42
C GLN A 88 -7.36 -5.98 -27.49
N ARG A 89 -8.17 -5.65 -28.51
CA ARG A 89 -8.50 -6.58 -29.62
C ARG A 89 -7.29 -6.98 -30.46
N TYR A 90 -6.24 -6.17 -30.44
CA TYR A 90 -5.00 -6.39 -31.19
C TYR A 90 -3.78 -6.53 -30.26
N MET A 91 -4.00 -6.48 -28.95
CA MET A 91 -2.95 -6.55 -27.95
C MET A 91 -2.48 -8.00 -27.76
N PRO A 92 -1.18 -8.26 -27.55
CA PRO A 92 -0.76 -9.60 -27.16
C PRO A 92 -1.33 -9.96 -25.79
N GLU A 93 -1.78 -11.20 -25.64
CA GLU A 93 -2.52 -11.71 -24.46
C GLU A 93 -1.84 -11.37 -23.12
N LEU A 94 -0.51 -11.46 -23.02
CA LEU A 94 0.20 -11.15 -21.78
C LEU A 94 0.12 -9.67 -21.36
N PHE A 95 0.01 -8.75 -22.33
CA PHE A 95 -0.18 -7.33 -22.04
C PHE A 95 -1.61 -7.03 -21.64
N GLU A 96 -2.59 -7.67 -22.30
CA GLU A 96 -4.01 -7.58 -21.92
C GLU A 96 -4.19 -8.07 -20.47
N GLN A 97 -3.69 -9.27 -20.15
CA GLN A 97 -3.75 -9.81 -18.79
C GLN A 97 -3.08 -8.90 -17.76
N ALA A 98 -1.94 -8.29 -18.09
CA ALA A 98 -1.27 -7.35 -17.19
C ALA A 98 -2.13 -6.12 -16.90
N GLN A 99 -2.83 -5.59 -17.91
CA GLN A 99 -3.78 -4.48 -17.73
C GLN A 99 -4.98 -4.90 -16.87
N GLU A 100 -5.55 -6.08 -17.10
CA GLU A 100 -6.67 -6.60 -16.30
C GLU A 100 -6.27 -6.80 -14.82
N PHE A 101 -5.10 -7.39 -14.55
CA PHE A 101 -4.59 -7.54 -13.18
C PHE A 101 -4.34 -6.19 -12.49
N GLU A 102 -3.87 -5.20 -13.24
CA GLU A 102 -3.71 -3.84 -12.72
C GLU A 102 -5.07 -3.20 -12.41
N ALA A 103 -6.06 -3.34 -13.28
CA ALA A 103 -7.42 -2.83 -13.09
C ALA A 103 -8.13 -3.50 -11.90
N GLU A 104 -7.99 -4.81 -11.73
CA GLU A 104 -8.49 -5.53 -10.55
C GLU A 104 -7.88 -4.99 -9.24
N ALA A 105 -6.56 -4.78 -9.22
CA ALA A 105 -5.88 -4.19 -8.07
C ALA A 105 -6.31 -2.74 -7.84
N PHE A 106 -6.46 -1.97 -8.92
CA PHE A 106 -6.91 -0.57 -8.89
C PHE A 106 -8.27 -0.45 -8.21
N VAL A 107 -9.24 -1.32 -8.54
CA VAL A 107 -10.57 -1.30 -7.92
C VAL A 107 -10.47 -1.37 -6.40
N LEU A 108 -9.67 -2.31 -5.85
CA LEU A 108 -9.50 -2.44 -4.39
C LEU A 108 -8.93 -1.18 -3.75
N TYR A 109 -7.99 -0.52 -4.43
CA TYR A 109 -7.28 0.63 -3.90
C TYR A 109 -8.05 1.94 -4.06
N ALA A 110 -8.79 2.09 -5.15
CA ALA A 110 -9.57 3.30 -5.44
C ALA A 110 -10.91 3.31 -4.69
N THR A 111 -11.54 2.14 -4.52
CA THR A 111 -12.78 2.03 -3.73
C THR A 111 -12.53 2.07 -2.23
N MET A 112 -11.35 1.61 -1.77
CA MET A 112 -10.95 1.61 -0.36
C MET A 112 -9.50 2.08 -0.19
N PRO A 113 -9.23 3.38 -0.42
CA PRO A 113 -7.88 3.94 -0.29
C PRO A 113 -7.36 3.80 1.12
N PHE A 114 -6.08 3.47 1.27
CA PHE A 114 -5.52 3.14 2.58
C PHE A 114 -5.53 4.34 3.54
N TYR A 115 -5.36 5.57 3.05
CA TYR A 115 -5.44 6.77 3.88
C TYR A 115 -6.83 7.03 4.48
N MET A 116 -7.91 6.54 3.84
CA MET A 116 -9.26 6.56 4.42
C MET A 116 -9.45 5.35 5.35
N PHE A 117 -9.05 4.17 4.88
CA PHE A 117 -9.23 2.91 5.59
C PHE A 117 -8.53 2.91 6.95
N SER A 118 -7.32 3.47 7.02
CA SER A 118 -6.51 3.53 8.25
C SER A 118 -7.11 4.41 9.35
N GLN A 119 -8.13 5.21 9.04
CA GLN A 119 -8.87 6.04 10.00
C GLN A 119 -10.04 5.27 10.66
N LEU A 120 -10.39 4.09 10.15
CA LEU A 120 -11.49 3.31 10.70
C LEU A 120 -11.12 2.66 12.04
N GLU A 121 -12.05 2.73 12.98
CA GLU A 121 -12.03 1.95 14.22
C GLU A 121 -12.68 0.59 13.94
N LEU A 122 -11.87 -0.40 13.56
CA LEU A 122 -12.41 -1.73 13.23
C LEU A 122 -12.79 -2.49 14.52
N PRO A 123 -13.99 -3.10 14.57
CA PRO A 123 -14.37 -4.06 15.59
C PRO A 123 -13.44 -5.29 15.61
N ASP A 124 -13.30 -5.91 16.79
CA ASP A 124 -12.50 -7.14 16.96
C ASP A 124 -13.06 -8.33 16.17
N ARG A 125 -14.38 -8.35 15.96
CA ARG A 125 -15.06 -9.44 15.23
C ARG A 125 -14.92 -9.21 13.73
N LYS A 126 -14.34 -10.19 13.03
CA LYS A 126 -14.14 -10.15 11.56
C LYS A 126 -15.42 -9.78 10.80
N TRP A 127 -16.55 -10.40 11.16
CA TRP A 127 -17.84 -10.13 10.51
C TRP A 127 -18.31 -8.69 10.71
N ASP A 128 -18.19 -8.14 11.91
CA ASP A 128 -18.62 -6.76 12.20
C ASP A 128 -17.69 -5.76 11.49
N ALA A 129 -16.38 -6.02 11.45
CA ALA A 129 -15.42 -5.22 10.69
C ALA A 129 -15.70 -5.27 9.18
N LEU A 130 -16.06 -6.44 8.65
CA LEU A 130 -16.40 -6.61 7.25
C LEU A 130 -17.64 -5.78 6.86
N HIS A 131 -18.70 -5.86 7.66
CA HIS A 131 -19.91 -5.07 7.45
C HIS A 131 -19.62 -3.57 7.54
N LEU A 132 -18.85 -3.13 8.55
CA LEU A 132 -18.44 -1.74 8.69
C LEU A 132 -17.71 -1.23 7.44
N VAL A 133 -16.73 -1.99 6.93
CA VAL A 133 -15.97 -1.61 5.73
C VAL A 133 -16.86 -1.56 4.50
N SER A 134 -17.69 -2.57 4.30
CA SER A 134 -18.63 -2.65 3.16
C SER A 134 -19.59 -1.47 3.14
N GLU A 135 -20.19 -1.12 4.27
CA GLU A 135 -21.09 0.03 4.40
C GLU A 135 -20.37 1.37 4.25
N THR A 136 -19.19 1.53 4.87
CA THR A 136 -18.43 2.78 4.84
C THR A 136 -17.93 3.15 3.45
N PHE A 137 -17.58 2.17 2.62
CA PHE A 137 -17.08 2.42 1.27
C PHE A 137 -18.13 2.14 0.18
N ASN A 138 -19.35 1.75 0.57
CA ASN A 138 -20.45 1.40 -0.32
C ASN A 138 -20.04 0.35 -1.38
N VAL A 139 -19.36 -0.71 -0.93
CA VAL A 139 -18.86 -1.82 -1.76
C VAL A 139 -19.50 -3.15 -1.35
N THR A 140 -19.39 -4.17 -2.20
CA THR A 140 -19.83 -5.53 -1.84
C THR A 140 -19.01 -6.10 -0.68
N LEU A 141 -19.63 -7.02 0.08
CA LEU A 141 -18.94 -7.76 1.14
C LEU A 141 -17.71 -8.48 0.61
N ASP A 142 -17.79 -9.09 -0.57
CA ASP A 142 -16.64 -9.80 -1.18
C ASP A 142 -15.45 -8.86 -1.43
N LEU A 143 -15.71 -7.64 -1.94
CA LEU A 143 -14.65 -6.68 -2.23
C LEU A 143 -14.05 -6.15 -0.91
N ALA A 144 -14.90 -5.85 0.08
CA ALA A 144 -14.48 -5.46 1.41
C ALA A 144 -13.62 -6.54 2.09
N GLU A 145 -13.99 -7.81 1.96
CA GLU A 145 -13.24 -8.94 2.51
C GLU A 145 -11.86 -9.04 1.85
N GLN A 146 -11.82 -8.99 0.51
CA GLN A 146 -10.55 -9.03 -0.23
C GLN A 146 -9.60 -7.91 0.21
N ARG A 147 -10.10 -6.68 0.35
CA ARG A 147 -9.28 -5.55 0.79
C ARG A 147 -8.82 -5.71 2.24
N LEU A 148 -9.72 -6.09 3.14
CA LEU A 148 -9.44 -6.28 4.55
C LEU A 148 -8.35 -7.35 4.76
N GLU A 149 -8.48 -8.51 4.10
CA GLU A 149 -7.50 -9.59 4.17
C GLU A 149 -6.15 -9.20 3.57
N GLN A 150 -6.17 -8.47 2.45
CA GLN A 150 -4.96 -7.95 1.83
C GLN A 150 -4.23 -7.00 2.78
N ILE A 151 -4.95 -6.11 3.46
CA ILE A 151 -4.38 -5.17 4.44
C ILE A 151 -3.75 -5.91 5.61
N TYR A 152 -4.48 -6.84 6.23
CA TYR A 152 -3.95 -7.63 7.35
C TYR A 152 -2.72 -8.45 6.97
N ARG A 153 -2.74 -9.07 5.78
CA ARG A 153 -1.59 -9.84 5.27
C ARG A 153 -0.36 -8.95 5.11
N ARG A 154 -0.52 -7.74 4.56
CA ARG A 154 0.59 -6.80 4.37
C ARG A 154 1.10 -6.22 5.69
N GLU A 155 0.21 -5.90 6.63
CA GLU A 155 0.60 -5.49 7.99
C GLU A 155 1.44 -6.58 8.67
N MET A 156 0.97 -7.84 8.64
CA MET A 156 1.69 -8.99 9.21
C MET A 156 3.06 -9.18 8.56
N ASN A 157 3.11 -9.16 7.22
CA ASN A 157 4.37 -9.28 6.48
C ASN A 157 5.34 -8.13 6.80
N GLY A 158 4.82 -6.91 6.95
CA GLY A 158 5.57 -5.73 7.35
C GLY A 158 6.18 -5.88 8.75
N SER A 159 5.39 -6.39 9.70
CA SER A 159 5.82 -6.67 11.07
C SER A 159 6.95 -7.70 11.09
N LEU A 160 6.76 -8.85 10.43
CA LEU A 160 7.78 -9.91 10.31
C LEU A 160 9.06 -9.41 9.64
N ALA A 161 8.95 -8.52 8.65
CA ALA A 161 10.11 -7.90 8.02
C ALA A 161 10.83 -6.92 8.96
N ALA A 162 10.10 -6.18 9.80
CA ALA A 162 10.67 -5.27 10.79
C ALA A 162 11.39 -6.03 11.92
N GLU A 163 10.82 -7.14 12.38
CA GLU A 163 11.43 -8.04 13.35
C GLU A 163 12.74 -8.64 12.81
N ARG A 164 12.72 -9.18 11.58
CA ARG A 164 13.93 -9.71 10.93
C ARG A 164 15.04 -8.68 10.82
N ARG A 165 14.72 -7.45 10.37
CA ARG A 165 15.71 -6.36 10.31
C ARG A 165 16.28 -6.03 11.68
N SER A 166 15.45 -6.03 12.73
CA SER A 166 15.91 -5.78 14.11
C SER A 166 16.84 -6.89 14.61
N GLN A 167 16.52 -8.15 14.30
CA GLN A 167 17.38 -9.30 14.61
C GLN A 167 18.72 -9.22 13.85
N GLU A 168 18.71 -8.89 12.56
CA GLU A 168 19.92 -8.71 11.75
C GLU A 168 20.81 -7.59 12.31
N LEU A 169 20.23 -6.45 12.69
CA LEU A 169 20.97 -5.35 13.31
C LEU A 169 21.58 -5.75 14.66
N THR A 170 20.84 -6.49 15.50
CA THR A 170 21.39 -6.98 16.78
C THR A 170 22.50 -8.02 16.56
N ASN A 171 22.34 -8.92 15.60
CA ASN A 171 23.35 -9.92 15.25
C ASN A 171 24.60 -9.26 14.65
N HIS A 172 24.43 -8.29 13.75
CA HIS A 172 25.54 -7.52 13.19
C HIS A 172 26.26 -6.71 14.29
N ARG A 173 25.53 -6.17 15.29
CA ARG A 173 26.14 -5.51 16.45
C ARG A 173 26.93 -6.49 17.33
N LYS A 174 26.41 -7.71 17.56
CA LYS A 174 27.12 -8.78 18.27
C LYS A 174 28.39 -9.21 17.52
N ASN A 175 28.31 -9.43 16.21
CA ASN A 175 29.44 -9.81 15.37
C ASN A 175 30.45 -8.68 15.14
N ARG A 176 30.04 -7.41 15.31
CA ARG A 176 30.94 -6.25 15.31
C ARG A 176 31.69 -6.05 16.62
N GLN A 177 31.30 -6.73 17.71
CA GLN A 177 32.17 -6.73 18.89
C GLN A 177 33.49 -7.40 18.50
N PRO A 178 34.60 -6.66 18.47
CA PRO A 178 35.84 -7.23 18.00
C PRO A 178 36.27 -8.35 18.94
N THR A 179 36.24 -9.59 18.44
CA THR A 179 36.90 -10.73 19.08
C THR A 179 38.40 -10.57 18.89
N TRP A 180 38.98 -9.62 19.63
CA TRP A 180 40.40 -9.38 19.64
C TRP A 180 41.15 -10.67 19.96
N SER A 181 42.18 -11.00 19.18
CA SER A 181 43.08 -12.11 19.50
C SER A 181 43.68 -11.93 20.90
N PRO A 182 44.13 -13.01 21.57
CA PRO A 182 44.79 -12.92 22.87
C PRO A 182 45.93 -11.89 22.89
N GLU A 183 46.76 -11.86 21.85
CA GLU A 183 47.80 -10.85 21.63
C GLU A 183 47.26 -9.43 21.57
N THR A 184 46.18 -9.21 20.82
CA THR A 184 45.59 -7.86 20.69
C THR A 184 45.01 -7.40 22.02
N GLN A 185 44.35 -8.29 22.76
CA GLN A 185 43.87 -8.00 24.12
C GLN A 185 45.04 -7.70 25.08
N ARG A 186 46.14 -8.44 24.96
CA ARG A 186 47.35 -8.22 25.77
C ARG A 186 47.95 -6.84 25.51
N ILE A 187 48.09 -6.46 24.24
CA ILE A 187 48.62 -5.16 23.82
C ILE A 187 47.70 -4.03 24.28
N LEU A 188 46.38 -4.14 24.08
CA LEU A 188 45.42 -3.13 24.54
C LEU A 188 45.44 -2.96 26.07
N LYS A 189 45.53 -4.06 26.83
CA LYS A 189 45.70 -4.03 28.30
C LYS A 189 47.03 -3.40 28.73
N GLN A 190 48.09 -3.61 27.96
CA GLN A 190 49.40 -3.01 28.20
C GLN A 190 49.37 -1.50 27.93
N LEU A 191 48.82 -1.08 26.79
CA LEU A 191 48.67 0.32 26.43
C LEU A 191 47.84 1.08 27.48
N ASN A 192 46.71 0.51 27.91
CA ASN A 192 45.86 1.15 28.91
C ASN A 192 46.59 1.35 30.25
N ARG A 193 47.40 0.37 30.68
CA ARG A 193 48.24 0.50 31.89
C ARG A 193 49.29 1.62 31.74
N GLN A 194 49.89 1.75 30.56
CA GLN A 194 50.89 2.79 30.30
C GLN A 194 50.28 4.20 30.25
N LEU A 195 49.08 4.35 29.71
CA LEU A 195 48.36 5.63 29.70
C LEU A 195 48.03 6.09 31.12
N LEU A 196 47.47 5.19 31.95
CA LEU A 196 47.15 5.47 33.35
C LEU A 196 48.40 5.83 34.16
N ALA A 197 49.52 5.10 33.96
CA ALA A 197 50.79 5.40 34.63
C ALA A 197 51.38 6.77 34.24
N LYS A 198 51.00 7.31 33.08
CA LYS A 198 51.39 8.65 32.62
C LYS A 198 50.38 9.74 32.98
N GLY A 199 49.37 9.43 33.80
CA GLY A 199 48.32 10.38 34.17
C GLY A 199 47.38 10.75 33.01
N MET A 200 47.39 9.99 31.92
CA MET A 200 46.48 10.17 30.78
C MET A 200 45.21 9.33 30.97
N PRO A 201 44.04 9.80 30.50
CA PRO A 201 42.80 9.04 30.58
C PRO A 201 42.91 7.72 29.82
N GLY A 202 42.30 6.66 30.39
CA GLY A 202 42.34 5.32 29.82
C GLY A 202 41.58 5.26 28.49
N TYR A 203 41.92 4.29 27.64
CA TYR A 203 41.26 4.14 26.34
C TYR A 203 39.76 3.79 26.48
N ARG A 204 39.36 3.17 27.60
CA ARG A 204 37.96 2.86 27.91
C ARG A 204 37.11 4.12 28.19
N ASP A 205 37.72 5.22 28.63
CA ASP A 205 37.00 6.46 28.94
C ASP A 205 36.62 7.26 27.68
N LYS A 206 37.13 6.86 26.50
CA LYS A 206 36.88 7.53 25.21
C LYS A 206 35.78 6.86 24.37
N GLY A 207 35.04 5.89 24.91
CA GLY A 207 33.94 5.24 24.19
C GLY A 207 34.38 4.50 22.92
N LEU A 208 35.64 4.07 22.85
CA LEU A 208 36.17 3.29 21.73
C LEU A 208 35.88 1.78 21.85
N LEU A 209 34.92 1.43 22.72
CA LEU A 209 34.17 0.18 22.81
C LEU A 209 32.73 0.52 23.20
#